data_AF-A0A4R4YCL4-F1
#
_entry.id   AF-A0A4R4YCL4-F1
#
_cell.length_a   1.000
_cell.length_b   1.000
_cell.length_c   1.000
_cell.angle_alpha   90.00
_cell.angle_beta   90.00
_cell.angle_gamma   90.00
#
_symmetry.space_group_name_H-M   'P 1'
#
loop_
_entity.id
_entity.type
_entity.pdbx_description
1 polymer ?
#
loop_
_entity_poly.entity_id
_entity_poly.type
_entity_poly.pdbx_seq_one_letter_code
_entity_poly.pdbx_strand_id
1 'polypeptide(L)'
;MDLRAEWTALEGHSTVLPTPPINVRPQAAGQLSFILGAAAAVLGREVVSLRTPTPMGGGGSLLEAVREEIGALLAPGYLGMNKSTAPV
;
A
#
# COMPACT_ATOMS: atom_id res chain seq x y z
N MET A 1 19.67 -12.06 5.28
CA MET A 1 18.80 -10.97 5.77
C MET A 1 17.61 -11.64 6.43
N ASP A 2 17.50 -11.53 7.76
CA ASP A 2 16.48 -12.21 8.55
C ASP A 2 15.33 -11.24 8.81
N LEU A 3 14.30 -11.31 7.95
CA LEU A 3 13.12 -10.46 8.00
C LEU A 3 12.33 -10.62 9.31
N ARG A 4 12.52 -11.74 10.03
CA ARG A 4 11.84 -12.02 11.29
C ARG A 4 12.45 -11.22 12.43
N ALA A 5 13.78 -11.07 12.43
CA ALA A 5 14.50 -10.24 13.39
C ALA A 5 14.21 -8.74 13.18
N GLU A 6 14.10 -8.30 11.93
CA GLU A 6 13.74 -6.91 11.58
C GLU A 6 12.29 -6.58 11.98
N TRP A 7 11.37 -7.53 11.83
CA TRP A 7 9.96 -7.37 12.23
C TRP A 7 9.81 -7.16 13.75
N THR A 8 10.50 -7.96 14.57
CA THR A 8 10.44 -7.82 16.03
C THR A 8 10.97 -6.47 16.53
N ALA A 9 11.92 -5.85 15.81
CA ALA A 9 12.43 -4.52 16.15
C ALA A 9 11.41 -3.39 15.89
N LEU A 10 10.44 -3.59 14.99
CA LEU A 10 9.42 -2.60 14.64
C LEU A 10 8.21 -2.60 15.58
N GLU A 11 7.92 -3.72 16.26
CA GLU A 11 6.77 -3.85 17.17
C GLU A 11 6.85 -2.89 18.38
N GLY A 12 8.05 -2.42 18.75
CA GLY A 12 8.26 -1.42 19.80
C GLY A 12 7.86 0.02 19.44
N HIS A 13 7.53 0.31 18.18
CA HIS A 13 7.27 1.66 17.67
C HIS A 13 5.78 1.92 17.33
N SER A 14 4.85 1.19 17.94
CA SER A 14 3.41 1.40 17.74
C SER A 14 2.92 2.66 18.47
N THR A 15 3.01 3.81 17.82
CA THR A 15 2.28 5.01 18.26
C THR A 15 0.85 4.91 17.75
N VAL A 16 -0.12 4.80 18.66
CA VAL A 16 -1.55 4.89 18.32
C VAL A 16 -1.84 6.33 17.91
N LEU A 17 -2.00 6.56 16.61
CA LEU A 17 -2.45 7.85 16.10
C LEU A 17 -3.92 8.06 16.49
N PRO A 18 -4.34 9.28 16.89
CA PRO A 18 -5.73 9.57 17.17
C PRO A 18 -6.57 9.29 15.93
N THR A 19 -7.64 8.50 16.10
CA THR A 19 -8.57 8.20 15.00
C THR A 19 -9.26 9.48 14.56
N PRO A 20 -9.13 9.93 13.30
CA PRO A 20 -9.84 11.10 12.83
C PRO A 20 -11.36 10.86 12.87
N PRO A 21 -12.17 11.92 13.04
CA PRO A 21 -13.63 11.80 13.03
C PRO A 21 -14.10 11.18 11.70
N ILE A 22 -15.10 10.29 11.76
CA ILE A 22 -15.58 9.54 10.58
C ILE A 22 -16.23 10.45 9.50
N ASN A 23 -16.48 11.73 9.84
CA ASN A 23 -17.13 12.75 9.01
C ASN A 23 -16.17 13.73 8.35
N VAL A 24 -14.91 13.36 8.11
CA VAL A 24 -14.02 14.18 7.26
C VAL A 24 -14.41 13.93 5.80
N ARG A 25 -14.55 15.01 5.01
CA ARG A 25 -14.60 14.95 3.54
C ARG A 25 -13.19 15.23 3.01
N PRO A 26 -12.27 14.25 2.99
CA PRO A 26 -10.86 14.51 2.68
C PRO A 26 -10.67 15.03 1.26
N GLN A 27 -11.60 14.75 0.36
CA GLN A 27 -11.65 15.30 -1.00
C GLN A 27 -11.79 16.83 -0.98
N ALA A 28 -12.73 17.35 -0.18
CA ALA A 28 -12.97 18.79 -0.05
C ALA A 28 -11.80 19.51 0.63
N ALA A 29 -11.05 18.80 1.46
CA ALA A 29 -9.83 19.29 2.11
C ALA A 29 -8.56 19.13 1.23
N GLY A 30 -8.66 18.59 0.01
CA GLY A 30 -7.51 18.32 -0.86
C GLY A 30 -6.58 17.19 -0.37
N GLN A 31 -6.99 16.45 0.65
CA GLN A 31 -6.23 15.36 1.27
C GLN A 31 -6.42 14.01 0.55
N LEU A 32 -7.45 13.89 -0.29
CA LEU A 32 -7.72 12.69 -1.11
C LEU A 32 -7.92 13.07 -2.56
N SER A 33 -7.16 12.42 -3.45
CA SER A 33 -7.29 12.55 -4.91
C SER A 33 -7.47 11.18 -5.55
N PHE A 34 -8.14 11.15 -6.70
CA PHE A 34 -8.26 9.96 -7.54
C PHE A 34 -7.39 10.17 -8.77
N ILE A 35 -6.46 9.24 -8.99
CA ILE A 35 -5.52 9.26 -10.09
C ILE A 35 -5.73 7.98 -10.88
N LEU A 36 -5.67 8.09 -12.20
CA LEU A 36 -5.73 6.93 -13.08
C LEU A 36 -4.33 6.33 -13.23
N GLY A 37 -4.22 5.01 -13.02
CA GLY A 37 -2.97 4.24 -13.17
C GLY A 37 -2.16 4.13 -11.88
N ALA A 38 -1.59 2.94 -11.63
CA ALA A 38 -0.83 2.67 -10.40
C ALA A 38 0.53 3.36 -10.43
N ALA A 39 1.21 3.37 -11.57
CA ALA A 39 2.48 4.07 -11.78
C ALA A 39 2.42 5.55 -11.35
N ALA A 40 1.39 6.29 -11.79
CA ALA A 40 1.23 7.69 -11.43
C ALA A 40 0.90 7.88 -9.94
N ALA A 41 0.17 6.94 -9.34
CA ALA A 41 -0.27 7.02 -7.95
C ALA A 41 0.86 6.80 -6.93
N VAL A 42 1.94 6.09 -7.29
CA VAL A 42 3.01 5.73 -6.34
C VAL A 42 4.16 6.74 -6.28
N LEU A 43 4.24 7.69 -7.22
CA LEU A 43 5.35 8.63 -7.30
C LEU A 43 5.46 9.49 -6.02
N GLY A 44 6.64 9.42 -5.41
CA GLY A 44 6.96 10.15 -4.18
C GLY A 44 6.14 9.73 -2.95
N ARG A 45 5.48 8.57 -2.97
CA ARG A 45 4.71 8.08 -1.83
C ARG A 45 5.59 7.27 -0.89
N GLU A 46 5.55 7.63 0.39
CA GLU A 46 6.24 6.90 1.46
C GLU A 46 5.49 5.61 1.84
N VAL A 47 4.17 5.60 1.65
CA VAL A 47 3.29 4.48 2.02
C VAL A 47 2.41 4.10 0.84
N VAL A 48 2.45 2.83 0.44
CA VAL A 48 1.67 2.31 -0.68
C VAL A 48 0.86 1.09 -0.22
N SER A 49 -0.47 1.17 -0.34
CA SER A 49 -1.36 0.04 -0.05
C SER A 49 -1.92 -0.56 -1.34
N LEU A 50 -1.64 -1.84 -1.59
CA LEU A 50 -2.17 -2.57 -2.74
C LEU A 50 -3.53 -3.19 -2.39
N ARG A 51 -4.54 -2.90 -3.21
CA ARG A 51 -5.93 -3.40 -3.05
C ARG A 51 -6.50 -3.86 -4.39
N THR A 52 -5.71 -4.62 -5.13
CA THR A 52 -6.14 -5.20 -6.39
C THR A 52 -7.20 -6.29 -6.18
N PRO A 53 -8.15 -6.44 -7.12
CA PRO A 53 -9.08 -7.57 -7.13
C PRO A 53 -8.34 -8.91 -7.18
N THR A 54 -8.86 -9.91 -6.46
CA THR A 54 -8.32 -11.28 -6.38
C THR A 54 -9.38 -12.25 -6.86
N PRO A 55 -9.66 -12.29 -8.18
CA PRO A 55 -10.70 -13.14 -8.73
C PRO A 55 -10.40 -14.62 -8.47
N MET A 56 -11.46 -15.41 -8.25
CA MET A 56 -11.33 -16.85 -8.11
C MET A 56 -11.09 -17.48 -9.49
N GLY A 57 -10.00 -18.25 -9.61
CA GLY A 57 -9.68 -19.06 -10.78
C GLY A 57 -8.75 -18.39 -11.80
N GLY A 58 -7.53 -18.93 -11.90
CA GLY A 58 -6.63 -19.01 -13.09
C GLY A 58 -6.16 -17.75 -13.81
N GLY A 59 -6.95 -16.67 -13.87
CA GLY A 59 -6.54 -15.39 -14.43
C GLY A 59 -5.50 -14.78 -13.50
N GLY A 60 -4.26 -14.66 -13.99
CA GLY A 60 -3.09 -14.29 -13.20
C GLY A 60 -3.32 -13.15 -12.20
N SER A 61 -2.53 -13.18 -11.12
CA SER A 61 -2.68 -12.25 -10.00
C SER A 61 -2.48 -10.81 -10.48
N LEU A 62 -3.57 -10.03 -10.56
CA LEU A 62 -3.52 -8.58 -10.81
C LEU A 62 -2.60 -7.86 -9.84
N LEU A 63 -2.43 -8.42 -8.62
CA LEU A 63 -1.46 -7.94 -7.65
C LEU A 63 -0.03 -7.99 -8.19
N GLU A 64 0.35 -9.09 -8.86
CA GLU A 64 1.70 -9.22 -9.43
C GLU A 64 1.91 -8.28 -10.61
N ALA A 65 0.91 -8.13 -11.49
CA ALA A 65 0.97 -7.18 -12.58
C ALA A 65 1.18 -5.74 -12.07
N VAL A 66 0.46 -5.35 -11.01
CA VAL A 66 0.65 -4.04 -10.38
C VAL A 66 2.02 -3.91 -9.70
N ARG A 67 2.51 -4.97 -9.04
CA ARG A 67 3.86 -4.98 -8.44
C ARG A 67 4.95 -4.77 -9.49
N GLU A 68 4.81 -5.42 -10.64
CA GLU A 68 5.72 -5.25 -11.77
C GLU A 68 5.65 -3.82 -12.33
N GLU A 69 4.44 -3.28 -12.52
CA GLU A 69 4.22 -1.92 -13.03
C GLU A 69 4.89 -0.85 -12.14
N ILE A 70 4.73 -0.95 -10.82
CA ILE A 70 5.17 0.10 -9.89
C ILE A 70 6.60 -0.09 -9.39
N GLY A 71 7.19 -1.27 -9.54
CA GLY A 71 8.44 -1.67 -8.88
C GLY A 71 9.57 -0.66 -9.03
N ALA A 72 9.81 -0.17 -10.26
CA ALA A 72 10.87 0.78 -10.56
C ALA A 72 10.56 2.23 -10.17
N LEU A 73 9.33 2.53 -9.77
CA LEU A 73 8.84 3.89 -9.50
C LEU A 73 8.73 4.21 -8.00
N LEU A 74 8.89 3.21 -7.15
CA LEU A 74 8.74 3.34 -5.71
C LEU A 74 9.90 4.13 -5.10
N ALA A 75 9.58 5.00 -4.15
CA ALA A 75 10.58 5.80 -3.46
C ALA A 75 11.51 4.90 -2.63
N PRO A 76 12.82 5.24 -2.51
CA PRO A 76 13.69 4.58 -1.56
C PRO A 76 13.11 4.63 -0.14
N GLY A 77 13.09 3.50 0.56
CA GLY A 77 12.57 3.41 1.93
C GLY A 77 11.05 3.42 2.06
N TYR A 78 10.29 3.24 0.96
CA TYR A 78 8.83 3.15 1.04
C TYR A 78 8.36 1.93 1.87
N LEU A 79 7.21 2.07 2.51
CA LEU A 79 6.48 0.98 3.15
C LEU A 79 5.39 0.45 2.22
N GLY A 80 5.59 -0.78 1.74
CA GLY A 80 4.61 -1.51 0.93
C GLY A 80 3.72 -2.41 1.78
N MET A 81 2.40 -2.26 1.64
CA MET A 81 1.42 -3.14 2.28
C MET A 81 0.56 -3.82 1.24
N ASN A 82 0.63 -5.14 1.17
CA ASN A 82 -0.41 -5.91 0.51
C ASN A 82 -1.65 -5.97 1.41
N LYS A 83 -2.77 -5.42 0.92
CA LYS A 83 -4.08 -5.51 1.57
C LYS A 83 -5.09 -6.30 0.74
N SER A 84 -4.67 -6.83 -0.41
CA SER A 84 -5.45 -7.79 -1.19
C SER A 84 -5.43 -9.17 -0.54
N THR A 85 -6.44 -9.99 -0.84
CA THR A 85 -6.46 -11.40 -0.44
C THR A 85 -5.40 -12.18 -1.22
N ALA A 86 -4.30 -12.53 -0.56
CA ALA A 86 -3.24 -13.33 -1.16
C ALA A 86 -3.11 -14.68 -0.44
N PRO A 87 -2.64 -15.73 -1.13
CA PRO A 87 -2.11 -16.92 -0.46
C PRO A 87 -1.04 -16.54 0.56
N VAL A 88 -0.93 -17.34 1.62
CA VAL A 88 0.13 -17.22 2.63
C VAL A 88 1.46 -17.64 2.05
#